data_AF-A0A7Y1UZY8-F1
#
_entry.id   AF-A0A7Y1UZY8-F1
#
_cell.length_a   1.000
_cell.length_b   1.000
_cell.length_c   1.000
_cell.angle_alpha   90.00
_cell.angle_beta   90.00
_cell.angle_gamma   90.00
#
_symmetry.space_group_name_H-M   'P 1'
#
loop_
_entity.id
_entity.type
_entity.pdbx_description
1 polymer ?
#
loop_
_entity_poly.entity_id
_entity_poly.type
_entity_poly.pdbx_seq_one_letter_code
_entity_poly.pdbx_strand_id
1 'polypeptide(L)' 'MPASDFTLKDQNGDDWTLSDHLDVAVVIYFLRGDW' A
#
# COMPACT_ATOMS: atom_id res chain seq x y z
N MET A 1 3.31 -9.36 15.50
CA MET A 1 4.18 -9.69 14.35
C MET A 1 4.20 -8.46 13.45
N PRO A 2 5.35 -8.03 12.90
CA PRO A 2 5.35 -6.97 11.89
C PRO A 2 4.48 -7.40 10.70
N ALA A 3 3.82 -6.44 10.06
CA ALA A 3 3.11 -6.72 8.81
C ALA A 3 4.11 -7.23 7.76
N SER A 4 3.70 -8.17 6.91
CA SER A 4 4.51 -8.59 5.77
C SER A 4 4.70 -7.41 4.82
N ASP A 5 5.93 -7.19 4.37
CA ASP A 5 6.23 -6.15 3.39
C ASP A 5 5.64 -6.51 2.02
N PHE A 6 5.19 -5.50 1.27
CA PHE A 6 4.59 -5.68 -0.04
C PHE A 6 4.75 -4.40 -0.88
N THR A 7 4.68 -4.58 -2.20
CA THR A 7 4.67 -3.48 -3.18
C THR A 7 3.34 -3.48 -3.94
N LEU A 8 2.71 -2.31 -4.05
CA LEU A 8 1.49 -2.05 -4.84
C LEU A 8 1.76 -0.95 -5.87
N LYS A 9 0.85 -0.79 -6.82
CA LYS A 9 0.81 0.39 -7.69
C LYS A 9 0.02 1.50 -7.01
N ASP A 10 0.54 2.72 -7.05
CA ASP A 10 -0.18 3.92 -6.61
C ASP A 10 -1.17 4.40 -7.69
N GLN A 11 -1.84 5.53 -7.43
CA GLN A 11 -2.78 6.13 -8.38
C GLN A 11 -2.16 6.63 -9.69
N ASN A 12 -0.83 6.78 -9.76
CA ASN A 12 -0.10 7.19 -10.95
C ASN A 12 0.50 5.98 -11.72
N GLY A 13 0.40 4.78 -11.15
CA GLY A 13 1.01 3.56 -11.69
C GLY A 13 2.47 3.35 -11.27
N ASP A 14 2.97 4.17 -10.35
CA ASP A 14 4.30 4.04 -9.76
C ASP A 14 4.30 2.95 -8.68
N ASP A 15 5.47 2.37 -8.43
CA ASP A 15 5.63 1.38 -7.35
C ASP A 15 5.62 2.07 -5.99
N TRP A 16 4.84 1.50 -5.06
CA TRP A 16 4.72 1.94 -3.67
C TRP A 16 4.98 0.74 -2.75
N THR A 17 5.94 0.84 -1.82
CA THR A 17 6.34 -0.27 -0.94
C THR A 17 6.08 0.07 0.52
N LEU A 18 5.49 -0.86 1.28
CA LEU A 18 5.12 -0.63 2.68
C LEU A 18 6.34 -0.28 3.56
N SER A 19 7.47 -0.94 3.35
CA SER A 19 8.69 -0.72 4.14
C SER A 19 9.25 0.71 4.05
N ASP A 20 8.97 1.44 2.98
CA ASP A 20 9.39 2.84 2.80
C ASP A 20 8.56 3.83 3.66
N HIS A 21 7.46 3.35 4.26
CA HIS A 21 6.47 4.17 4.96
C HIS A 21 6.16 3.67 6.38
N LEU A 22 7.09 2.94 7.02
CA LEU A 22 6.92 2.40 8.37
C LEU A 22 6.97 3.46 9.48
N ASP A 23 7.31 4.70 9.14
CA ASP A 23 7.33 5.86 10.03
C ASP A 23 5.94 6.49 10.22
N VAL A 24 4.94 6.06 9.45
CA VAL A 24 3.56 6.57 9.49
C VAL A 24 2.53 5.44 9.65
N ALA A 25 1.32 5.81 10.07
CA ALA A 25 0.20 4.88 10.09
C ALA A 25 -0.39 4.72 8.68
N VAL A 26 -0.36 3.50 8.15
CA VAL A 26 -0.90 3.16 6.82
C VAL A 26 -2.20 2.38 6.95
N VAL A 27 -3.21 2.74 6.16
CA VAL A 27 -4.48 2.03 6.04
C VAL A 27 -4.68 1.62 4.58
N ILE A 28 -4.86 0.32 4.33
CA ILE A 28 -5.06 -0.23 2.99
C ILE A 28 -6.53 -0.64 2.86
N TYR A 29 -7.20 -0.14 1.83
CA TYR A 29 -8.58 -0.52 1.50
C TYR A 29 -8.63 -1.20 0.13
N PHE A 30 -9.23 -2.39 0.10
CA PHE A 30 -9.52 -3.11 -1.14
C PHE A 30 -10.99 -2.94 -1.46
N LEU A 31 -11.29 -2.27 -2.57
CA LEU A 31 -12.65 -2.08 -3.07
C LEU A 31 -12.89 -3.04 -4.24
N ARG A 32 -14.13 -3.52 -4.39
CA ARG A 32 -14.52 -4.41 -5.49
C ARG A 32 -15.45 -3.66 -6.44
N GLY A 33 -15.06 -3.58 -7.70
CA GLY A 33 -15.78 -2.84 -8.75
C GLY A 33 -14.98 -1.63 -9.23
N ASP A 34 -15.30 -1.16 -10.43
CA ASP A 34 -14.74 0.08 -10.97
C ASP A 34 -15.52 1.28 -10.39
N TRP A 35 -14.79 2.33 -10.02
CA TRP A 35 -15.36 3.60 -9.59
C TRP A 35 -15.66 4.48 -10.80
#